data_AF-A0A0F9PE83-F1
#
_entry.id   AF-A0A0F9PE83-F1
#
_cell.length_a   1.000
_cell.length_b   1.000
_cell.length_c   1.000
_cell.angle_alpha   90.00
_cell.angle_beta   90.00
_cell.angle_gamma   90.00
#
_symmetry.space_group_name_H-M   'P 1'
#
loop_
_entity.id
_entity.type
_entity.pdbx_description
1 polymer ?
#
loop_
_entity_poly.entity_id
_entity_poly.type
_entity_poly.pdbx_seq_one_letter_code
_entity_poly.pdbx_strand_id
1 'polypeptide(L)'
;MKQLNKEVTAIESKILSLVKEDEQEQLTLLTSIPGIGRKTALFLIVVTDGFSKFETAAQLCSYVGITPTIRESGSSVRGRAPK
;
A
#
# COMPACT_ATOMS: atom_id res chain seq x y z
N MET A 1 3.33 29.30 -5.10
CA MET A 1 4.15 28.18 -4.58
C MET A 1 4.27 28.15 -3.06
N LYS A 2 4.63 29.25 -2.36
CA LYS A 2 4.79 29.23 -0.88
C LYS A 2 3.50 28.87 -0.10
N GLN A 3 2.35 29.36 -0.56
CA GLN A 3 1.05 29.10 0.08
C GLN A 3 0.65 27.61 0.00
N LEU A 4 0.72 27.00 -1.20
CA LEU A 4 0.43 25.57 -1.37
C LEU A 4 1.33 24.69 -0.50
N ASN A 5 2.62 24.99 -0.38
CA ASN A 5 3.51 24.22 0.49
C ASN A 5 3.10 24.28 1.95
N LYS A 6 2.60 25.42 2.41
CA LYS A 6 2.09 25.59 3.78
C LYS A 6 0.80 24.80 4.01
N GLU A 7 -0.06 24.71 3.00
CA GLU A 7 -1.28 23.91 3.06
C GLU A 7 -0.95 22.42 3.08
N VAL A 8 0.00 21.97 2.25
CA VAL A 8 0.49 20.58 2.26
C VAL A 8 1.03 20.20 3.63
N THR A 9 1.88 21.02 4.25
CA THR A 9 2.43 20.70 5.58
C THR A 9 1.37 20.71 6.68
N ALA A 10 0.36 21.58 6.57
CA ALA A 10 -0.77 21.58 7.50
C ALA A 10 -1.58 20.28 7.40
N ILE A 11 -1.85 19.81 6.17
CA ILE A 11 -2.55 18.54 5.93
C ILE A 11 -1.71 17.36 6.43
N GLU A 12 -0.41 17.32 6.12
CA GLU A 12 0.49 16.26 6.61
C GLU A 12 0.50 16.18 8.14
N SER A 13 0.50 17.34 8.81
CA SER A 13 0.47 17.41 10.29
C SER A 13 -0.86 16.90 10.85
N LYS A 14 -1.98 17.21 10.18
CA LYS A 14 -3.32 16.75 10.58
C LYS A 14 -3.49 15.23 10.38
N ILE A 15 -2.96 14.69 9.29
CA ILE A 15 -2.96 13.23 9.06
C ILE A 15 -2.12 12.55 10.16
N LEU A 16 -0.94 13.09 10.47
CA LEU A 16 -0.10 12.56 11.54
C LEU A 16 -0.82 12.56 12.89
N SER A 17 -1.53 13.62 13.26
CA SER A 17 -2.25 13.66 14.54
C SER A 17 -3.37 12.61 14.61
N LEU A 18 -4.14 12.44 13.53
CA LEU A 18 -5.22 11.46 13.49
C LEU A 18 -4.68 10.01 13.57
N VAL A 19 -3.64 9.70 12.81
CA VAL A 19 -3.02 8.36 12.86
C VAL A 19 -2.39 8.07 14.23
N LYS A 20 -1.87 9.08 14.93
CA LYS A 20 -1.37 8.90 16.30
C LYS A 20 -2.47 8.66 17.33
N GLU A 21 -3.70 9.08 17.05
CA GLU A 21 -4.84 8.86 17.94
C GLU A 21 -5.38 7.45 17.77
N ASP A 22 -5.57 7.02 16.52
CA ASP A 22 -6.26 5.76 16.20
C ASP A 22 -5.30 4.57 16.01
N GLU A 23 -4.10 4.80 15.47
CA GLU A 23 -3.24 3.78 14.84
C GLU A 23 -1.76 3.92 15.29
N GLN A 24 -1.54 4.33 16.54
CA GLN A 24 -0.20 4.63 17.08
C GLN A 24 0.72 3.40 17.11
N GLU A 25 0.17 2.22 17.36
CA GLU A 25 0.94 0.97 17.38
C GLU A 25 1.49 0.64 15.99
N GLN A 26 0.63 0.67 14.97
CA GLN A 26 1.01 0.44 13.57
C GLN A 26 2.07 1.44 13.12
N LEU A 27 1.92 2.73 13.48
CA LEU A 27 2.90 3.76 13.16
C LEU A 27 4.28 3.46 13.77
N THR A 28 4.29 2.96 15.02
CA THR A 28 5.52 2.63 15.74
C THR A 28 6.19 1.39 15.13
N LEU A 29 5.43 0.34 14.84
CA LEU A 29 5.93 -0.87 14.20
C LEU A 29 6.50 -0.59 12.80
N LEU A 30 5.77 0.14 11.96
CA LEU A 30 6.23 0.46 10.61
C LEU A 30 7.50 1.31 10.61
N THR A 31 7.59 2.32 11.49
CA THR A 31 8.78 3.19 11.54
C THR A 31 10.00 2.51 12.17
N SER A 32 9.85 1.35 12.82
CA SER A 32 10.96 0.54 13.30
C SER A 32 11.69 -0.21 12.18
N ILE A 33 11.05 -0.38 11.02
CA ILE A 33 11.62 -1.08 9.87
C ILE A 33 12.65 -0.17 9.17
N PRO A 34 13.91 -0.62 9.00
CA PRO A 34 14.92 0.16 8.27
C PRO A 34 14.44 0.53 6.86
N GLY A 35 14.47 1.83 6.54
CA GLY A 35 14.02 2.36 5.25
C GLY A 35 12.55 2.82 5.21
N ILE A 36 11.76 2.57 6.26
CA ILE A 36 10.38 3.09 6.36
C ILE A 36 10.36 4.35 7.23
N GLY A 37 10.21 5.50 6.57
CA GLY A 37 10.02 6.79 7.23
C GLY A 37 8.55 7.07 7.59
N ARG A 38 8.31 8.13 8.36
CA ARG A 38 6.96 8.53 8.81
C ARG A 38 5.96 8.70 7.66
N LYS A 39 6.36 9.36 6.56
CA LYS A 39 5.45 9.57 5.40
C LYS A 39 5.04 8.25 4.75
N THR A 40 5.99 7.32 4.59
CA THR A 40 5.72 5.98 4.05
C THR A 40 4.83 5.17 4.99
N ALA A 41 5.09 5.23 6.30
CA ALA A 41 4.26 4.57 7.30
C ALA A 41 2.82 5.10 7.30
N LEU A 42 2.64 6.42 7.28
CA LEU A 42 1.32 7.06 7.18
C LEU A 42 0.60 6.64 5.89
N PHE A 43 1.30 6.63 4.76
CA PHE A 43 0.73 6.20 3.50
C PHE A 43 0.23 4.75 3.56
N LEU A 44 1.03 3.84 4.12
CA LEU A 44 0.64 2.44 4.29
C LEU A 44 -0.61 2.31 5.17
N ILE A 45 -0.62 2.93 6.35
CA ILE A 45 -1.75 2.87 7.28
C ILE A 45 -3.04 3.41 6.63
N VAL A 46 -2.97 4.54 5.92
CA VAL A 46 -4.15 5.14 5.29
C VAL A 46 -4.65 4.31 4.09
N VAL A 47 -3.73 3.80 3.27
CA VAL A 47 -4.10 2.98 2.11
C VAL A 47 -4.74 1.67 2.54
N THR A 48 -4.20 1.04 3.59
CA THR A 48 -4.70 -0.24 4.12
C THR A 48 -5.78 -0.10 5.17
N ASP A 49 -6.10 1.13 5.58
CA ASP A 49 -7.05 1.45 6.67
C ASP A 49 -6.72 0.68 7.95
N GLY A 50 -5.50 0.91 8.46
CA GLY A 50 -4.98 0.18 9.62
C GLY A 50 -4.79 -1.32 9.37
N PHE A 51 -4.57 -1.72 8.12
CA PHE A 51 -4.52 -3.11 7.66
C PHE A 51 -5.85 -3.87 7.75
N SER A 52 -6.98 -3.19 7.93
CA SER A 52 -8.31 -3.81 7.94
C SER A 52 -8.87 -4.13 6.55
N LYS A 53 -8.40 -3.45 5.49
CA LYS A 53 -8.87 -3.67 4.10
C LYS A 53 -8.50 -5.03 3.50
N PHE A 54 -7.56 -5.75 4.10
CA PHE A 54 -7.05 -7.01 3.58
C PHE A 54 -7.05 -8.05 4.69
N GLU A 55 -7.58 -9.23 4.41
CA GLU A 55 -7.62 -10.33 5.39
C GLU A 55 -6.23 -10.97 5.57
N THR A 56 -5.41 -10.92 4.53
CA THR A 56 -4.08 -11.54 4.52
C THR A 56 -3.03 -10.64 3.89
N ALA A 57 -1.79 -10.78 4.35
CA ALA A 57 -0.65 -10.09 3.78
C ALA A 57 -0.46 -10.40 2.28
N ALA A 58 -0.82 -11.61 1.83
CA ALA A 58 -0.76 -12.00 0.42
C ALA A 58 -1.69 -11.15 -0.45
N GLN A 59 -2.91 -10.87 0.01
CA GLN A 59 -3.85 -10.00 -0.70
C GLN A 59 -3.29 -8.58 -0.87
N LEU A 60 -2.69 -8.03 0.20
CA LEU A 60 -2.02 -6.73 0.15
C LEU A 60 -0.84 -6.74 -0.85
N CYS A 61 0.02 -7.76 -0.81
CA CYS A 61 1.17 -7.87 -1.72
C CYS A 61 0.74 -7.99 -3.19
N SER A 62 -0.35 -8.71 -3.48
CA SER A 62 -0.94 -8.78 -4.81
C SER A 62 -1.56 -7.45 -5.24
N TYR A 63 -2.23 -6.73 -4.33
CA TYR A 63 -2.81 -5.41 -4.60
C TYR A 63 -1.73 -4.36 -4.94
N VAL A 64 -0.62 -4.36 -4.21
CA VAL A 64 0.51 -3.44 -4.45
C VAL A 64 1.36 -3.87 -5.66
N GLY A 65 1.12 -5.06 -6.21
CA GLY A 65 1.79 -5.56 -7.42
C GLY A 65 3.21 -6.09 -7.18
N ILE A 66 3.53 -6.47 -5.94
CA ILE A 66 4.86 -7.00 -5.58
C ILE A 66 4.91 -8.52 -5.82
N THR A 67 3.76 -9.19 -5.75
CA THR A 67 3.66 -10.63 -6.01
C THR A 67 3.61 -10.91 -7.52
N PRO A 68 4.59 -11.65 -8.10
CA PRO A 68 4.54 -12.03 -9.49
C PRO A 68 3.33 -12.93 -9.75
N THR A 69 2.56 -12.61 -10.80
CA THR A 69 1.41 -13.40 -11.22
C THR A 69 1.64 -13.92 -12.62
N ILE A 70 1.66 -15.25 -12.80
CA ILE A 70 1.75 -15.88 -14.11
C ILE A 70 0.38 -15.75 -14.78
N ARG A 71 0.32 -15.06 -15.92
CA ARG A 71 -0.87 -14.96 -16.77
C ARG A 71 -0.59 -15.63 -18.11
N GLU A 72 -1.12 -16.83 -18.30
CA GLU A 72 -1.09 -17.50 -19.61
C GLU A 72 -2.42 -17.28 -20.34
N SER A 73 -2.37 -16.63 -21.51
CA SER A 73 -3.53 -16.43 -22.39
C SER A 73 -3.71 -17.55 -23.42
N GLY A 74 -2.82 -18.55 -23.42
CA GLY A 74 -2.76 -19.59 -24.43
C GLY A 74 -3.55 -20.84 -24.04
N SER A 75 -4.80 -20.97 -24.50
CA SER A 75 -5.51 -22.26 -24.47
C SER A 75 -5.19 -23.16 -25.68
N SER A 76 -4.30 -22.73 -26.59
CA SER A 76 -4.02 -23.46 -27.83
C SER A 76 -2.89 -24.49 -27.67
N VAL A 77 -3.19 -25.59 -26.97
CA VAL A 77 -2.37 -26.83 -27.00
C VAL A 77 -2.96 -27.89 -27.94
N ARG A 78 -4.00 -27.55 -28.72
CA ARG A 78 -4.62 -28.40 -29.74
C ARG A 78 -4.87 -27.59 -31.02
N GLY A 79 -3.80 -27.24 -31.72
CA GLY A 79 -3.91 -26.88 -33.13
C GLY A 79 -4.55 -28.07 -33.87
N ARG A 80 -5.73 -27.87 -34.45
CA ARG A 80 -6.35 -28.86 -35.34
C ARG A 80 -5.38 -29.15 -36.47
N ALA A 81 -4.89 -30.38 -36.58
CA ALA A 81 -4.25 -30.86 -37.79
C ALA A 81 -5.31 -30.83 -38.91
N PRO A 82 -5.09 -30.14 -40.05
CA PRO A 82 -5.99 -30.23 -41.18
C PRO A 82 -5.80 -31.59 -41.85
N LYS A 83 -6.93 -32.24 -42.15
CA LYS A 83 -7.03 -33.40 -43.04
C LYS A 83 -7.12 -32.91 -44.48
#